data_AF-A0A521MQ34-F1
#
_entry.id   AF-A0A521MQ34-F1
#
_cell.length_a   1.000
_cell.length_b   1.000
_cell.length_c   1.000
_cell.angle_alpha   90.00
_cell.angle_beta   90.00
_cell.angle_gamma   90.00
#
_symmetry.space_group_name_H-M   'P 1'
#
loop_
_entity.id
_entity.type
_entity.pdbx_description
1 polymer ?
#
loop_
_entity_poly.entity_id
_entity_poly.type
_entity_poly.pdbx_seq_one_letter_code
_entity_poly.pdbx_strand_id
1 'polypeptide(L)'
;MHGEYKVPGGKLVVVDLDDVEGRIRNFRLAGDFFLEPDDALPLIDSAVEGLPSDSDAATIAAAVRAALPEGAQLLGFSPEAVATAVRRSLAKATSWDAYDWQVIHSGSETPQMQLALDEVLAIEVGEGRRAPTLRVWEWNEPAVVIGSFQSVKNEVDLENAAKYGFEVVRRISGGGAMFMDANSVVTYSIYAPAALVQGMTFADSYAYLDEWVITGLKSLGIDAFYQPLNDISSAKGKIGGAAQKRLGNGAVMHHATLSYDMDGEKMVQVLRIGREKMSDKGTKSAAKRVDPLRSQTGLPRAEIIDRLIATFTGLYGATPSEITPEERAQAEELVRTKFSTPEWIGRVP
;
A
#
# COMPACT_ATOMS: atom_id res chain seq x y z
N MET A 1 -0.37 -28.06 2.16
CA MET A 1 -0.15 -26.66 1.70
C MET A 1 -0.46 -25.73 2.86
N HIS A 2 0.23 -24.59 2.98
CA HIS A 2 0.11 -23.67 4.11
C HIS A 2 -0.21 -22.27 3.62
N GLY A 3 -1.13 -21.57 4.30
CA GLY A 3 -1.43 -20.17 4.02
C GLY A 3 -1.75 -19.40 5.29
N GLU A 4 -1.29 -18.17 5.35
CA GLU A 4 -1.49 -17.28 6.49
C GLU A 4 -2.00 -15.92 6.05
N TYR A 5 -2.80 -15.27 6.91
CA TYR A 5 -3.29 -13.92 6.69
C TYR A 5 -3.41 -13.20 8.03
N LYS A 6 -2.62 -12.12 8.21
CA LYS A 6 -2.78 -11.21 9.34
C LYS A 6 -3.91 -10.24 9.04
N VAL A 7 -5.03 -10.38 9.76
CA VAL A 7 -6.17 -9.47 9.61
C VAL A 7 -5.74 -8.06 10.03
N PRO A 8 -5.97 -7.02 9.20
CA PRO A 8 -5.64 -5.64 9.57
C PRO A 8 -6.28 -5.22 10.89
N GLY A 9 -5.46 -4.79 11.85
CA GLY A 9 -5.91 -4.48 13.22
C GLY A 9 -6.48 -5.68 14.00
N GLY A 10 -6.35 -6.89 13.48
CA GLY A 10 -6.91 -8.13 14.02
C GLY A 10 -5.84 -9.18 14.32
N LYS A 11 -6.25 -10.44 14.16
CA LYS A 11 -5.51 -11.64 14.53
C LYS A 11 -5.00 -12.37 13.27
N LEU A 12 -3.97 -13.17 13.46
CA LEU A 12 -3.40 -14.07 12.46
C LEU A 12 -4.36 -15.24 12.25
N VAL A 13 -4.69 -15.47 10.98
CA VAL A 13 -5.44 -16.63 10.50
C VAL A 13 -4.48 -17.50 9.71
N VAL A 14 -4.42 -18.79 10.04
CA VAL A 14 -3.56 -19.79 9.43
C VAL A 14 -4.43 -20.94 8.95
N VAL A 15 -4.15 -21.44 7.75
CA VAL A 15 -4.80 -22.62 7.21
C VAL A 15 -3.77 -23.60 6.68
N ASP A 16 -4.01 -24.87 6.99
CA ASP A 16 -3.33 -26.00 6.35
C ASP A 16 -4.37 -26.76 5.53
N LEU A 17 -4.02 -27.12 4.30
CA LEU A 17 -4.90 -27.87 3.39
C LEU A 17 -4.11 -28.59 2.30
N ASP A 18 -4.70 -29.58 1.66
CA ASP A 18 -4.20 -30.22 0.45
C ASP A 18 -5.14 -29.96 -0.73
N ASP A 19 -4.58 -29.90 -1.94
CA ASP A 19 -5.36 -29.91 -3.19
C ASP A 19 -5.28 -31.30 -3.81
N VAL A 20 -6.37 -32.07 -3.70
CA VAL A 20 -6.45 -33.45 -4.20
C VAL A 20 -7.58 -33.51 -5.24
N GLU A 21 -7.21 -33.77 -6.49
CA GLU A 21 -8.15 -33.84 -7.62
C GLU A 21 -9.01 -32.57 -7.78
N GLY A 22 -8.41 -31.39 -7.53
CA GLY A 22 -9.10 -30.10 -7.65
C GLY A 22 -10.08 -29.82 -6.52
N ARG A 23 -9.91 -30.48 -5.37
CA ARG A 23 -10.71 -30.25 -4.17
C ARG A 23 -9.81 -30.07 -2.96
N ILE A 24 -10.26 -29.17 -2.07
CA ILE A 24 -9.64 -28.93 -0.78
C ILE A 24 -9.83 -30.17 0.11
N ARG A 25 -8.74 -30.68 0.67
CA ARG A 25 -8.69 -31.82 1.60
C ARG A 25 -7.86 -31.53 2.83
N ASN A 26 -8.13 -32.28 3.91
CA ASN A 26 -7.39 -32.18 5.17
C ASN A 26 -7.32 -30.73 5.68
N PHE A 27 -8.38 -29.96 5.46
CA PHE A 27 -8.41 -28.55 5.82
C PHE A 27 -8.39 -28.39 7.35
N ARG A 28 -7.57 -27.46 7.82
CA ARG A 28 -7.50 -27.08 9.23
C ARG A 28 -7.33 -25.57 9.36
N LEU A 29 -8.22 -24.95 10.11
CA LEU A 29 -8.12 -23.55 10.53
C LEU A 29 -7.43 -23.42 11.89
N ALA A 30 -6.46 -22.52 11.99
CA ALA A 30 -5.73 -22.18 13.21
C ALA A 30 -5.35 -20.69 13.26
N GLY A 31 -4.88 -20.18 14.40
CA GLY A 31 -4.49 -18.78 14.53
C GLY A 31 -4.40 -18.30 15.99
N ASP A 32 -4.19 -16.99 16.19
CA ASP A 32 -4.23 -16.32 17.50
C ASP A 32 -5.56 -15.56 17.74
N PHE A 33 -6.61 -15.95 17.00
CA PHE A 33 -7.98 -15.43 17.12
C PHE A 33 -8.77 -16.15 18.22
N PHE A 34 -9.95 -15.61 18.56
CA PHE A 34 -10.91 -16.28 19.43
C PHE A 34 -12.24 -16.51 18.70
N LEU A 35 -12.87 -17.63 18.98
CA LEU A 35 -14.16 -18.04 18.43
C LEU A 35 -15.03 -18.52 19.59
N GLU A 36 -16.23 -17.95 19.73
CA GLU A 36 -17.22 -18.43 20.70
C GLU A 36 -18.55 -18.79 20.01
N PRO A 37 -19.12 -19.98 20.27
CA PRO A 37 -18.50 -21.08 21.02
C PRO A 37 -17.30 -21.69 20.25
N ASP A 38 -16.32 -22.24 20.98
CA ASP A 38 -15.09 -22.79 20.40
C ASP A 38 -15.34 -24.06 19.58
N ASP A 39 -16.42 -24.79 19.89
CA ASP A 39 -16.93 -25.92 19.12
C ASP A 39 -17.47 -25.57 17.72
N ALA A 40 -17.54 -24.29 17.37
CA ALA A 40 -17.82 -23.85 16.01
C ALA A 40 -16.62 -24.03 15.06
N LEU A 41 -15.39 -24.19 15.57
CA LEU A 41 -14.19 -24.31 14.73
C LEU A 41 -14.23 -25.54 13.80
N PRO A 42 -14.57 -26.76 14.27
CA PRO A 42 -14.73 -27.92 13.39
C PRO A 42 -15.84 -27.77 12.33
N LEU A 43 -16.85 -26.92 12.59
CA LEU A 43 -17.90 -26.63 11.60
C LEU A 43 -17.34 -25.82 10.44
N ILE A 44 -16.47 -24.84 10.74
CA ILE A 44 -15.74 -24.09 9.72
C ILE A 44 -14.86 -25.04 8.90
N ASP A 45 -14.11 -25.92 9.56
CA ASP A 45 -13.23 -26.87 8.88
C ASP A 45 -14.02 -27.75 7.90
N SER A 46 -15.14 -28.30 8.38
CA SER A 46 -16.03 -29.16 7.58
C SER A 46 -16.70 -28.42 6.41
N ALA A 47 -16.92 -27.11 6.55
CA ALA A 47 -17.54 -26.29 5.50
C ALA A 47 -16.60 -25.99 4.33
N VAL A 48 -15.29 -25.92 4.60
CA VAL A 48 -14.26 -25.70 3.58
C VAL A 48 -13.78 -27.02 2.97
N GLU A 49 -13.79 -28.11 3.76
CA GLU A 49 -13.45 -29.45 3.30
C GLU A 49 -14.29 -29.87 2.08
N GLY A 50 -13.61 -30.28 1.01
CA GLY A 50 -14.22 -30.74 -0.22
C GLY A 50 -14.66 -29.64 -1.20
N LEU A 51 -14.56 -28.36 -0.84
CA LEU A 51 -14.79 -27.27 -1.80
C LEU A 51 -13.83 -27.38 -2.99
N PRO A 52 -14.25 -26.98 -4.21
CA PRO A 52 -13.35 -26.89 -5.36
C PRO A 52 -12.14 -25.99 -5.07
N SER A 53 -10.94 -26.42 -5.42
CA SER A 53 -9.69 -25.67 -5.20
C SER A 53 -9.60 -24.37 -6.01
N ASP A 54 -10.44 -24.19 -7.02
CA ASP A 54 -10.56 -22.95 -7.78
C ASP A 54 -11.60 -21.96 -7.22
N SER A 55 -12.34 -22.33 -6.15
CA SER A 55 -13.37 -21.50 -5.51
C SER A 55 -12.87 -20.10 -5.19
N ASP A 56 -13.66 -19.08 -5.52
CA ASP A 56 -13.34 -17.70 -5.20
C ASP A 56 -13.50 -17.39 -3.70
N ALA A 57 -12.94 -16.25 -3.26
CA ALA A 57 -12.98 -15.86 -1.86
C ALA A 57 -14.41 -15.66 -1.34
N ALA A 58 -15.34 -15.21 -2.19
CA ALA A 58 -16.74 -15.00 -1.82
C ALA A 58 -17.44 -16.32 -1.52
N THR A 59 -17.20 -17.34 -2.34
CA THR A 59 -17.74 -18.70 -2.16
C THR A 59 -17.23 -19.32 -0.87
N ILE A 60 -15.93 -19.24 -0.61
CA ILE A 60 -15.33 -19.77 0.62
C ILE A 60 -15.88 -19.03 1.85
N ALA A 61 -15.91 -17.69 1.83
CA ALA A 61 -16.45 -16.90 2.95
C ALA A 61 -17.94 -17.19 3.19
N ALA A 62 -18.73 -17.43 2.14
CA ALA A 62 -20.14 -17.80 2.25
C ALA A 62 -20.31 -19.19 2.90
N ALA A 63 -19.49 -20.18 2.52
CA ALA A 63 -19.50 -21.51 3.12
C ALA A 63 -19.18 -21.44 4.63
N VAL A 64 -18.12 -20.71 5.01
CA VAL A 64 -17.75 -20.49 6.41
C VAL A 64 -18.90 -19.82 7.17
N ARG A 65 -19.50 -18.76 6.62
CA ARG A 65 -20.62 -18.05 7.25
C ARG A 65 -21.84 -18.94 7.46
N ALA A 66 -22.17 -19.79 6.50
CA ALA A 66 -23.32 -20.68 6.57
C ALA A 66 -23.15 -21.80 7.61
N ALA A 67 -21.91 -22.15 7.96
CA ALA A 67 -21.60 -23.20 8.92
C ALA A 67 -21.55 -22.71 10.38
N LEU A 68 -21.43 -21.39 10.59
CA LEU A 68 -21.40 -20.81 11.93
C LEU A 68 -22.77 -20.91 12.61
N PRO A 69 -22.82 -21.28 13.91
CA PRO A 69 -24.07 -21.27 14.66
C PRO A 69 -24.58 -19.84 14.84
N GLU A 70 -25.89 -19.71 15.06
CA GLU A 70 -26.51 -18.41 15.34
C GLU A 70 -25.89 -17.81 16.61
N GLY A 71 -25.43 -16.55 16.51
CA GLY A 71 -24.79 -15.85 17.63
C GLY A 71 -23.29 -16.12 17.81
N ALA A 72 -22.65 -16.88 16.90
CA ALA A 72 -21.20 -17.08 16.94
C ALA A 72 -20.43 -15.75 16.91
N GLN A 73 -19.44 -15.61 17.79
CA GLN A 73 -18.59 -14.43 17.89
C GLN A 73 -17.20 -14.74 17.35
N LEU A 74 -16.79 -14.03 16.30
CA LEU A 74 -15.47 -14.12 15.70
C LEU A 74 -14.65 -12.91 16.15
N LEU A 75 -13.70 -13.13 17.05
CA LEU A 75 -12.89 -12.05 17.61
C LEU A 75 -11.51 -12.03 16.98
N GLY A 76 -11.28 -10.97 16.18
CA GLY A 76 -10.01 -10.75 15.49
C GLY A 76 -9.88 -11.41 14.13
N PHE A 77 -10.94 -12.08 13.64
CA PHE A 77 -10.99 -12.63 12.29
C PHE A 77 -12.41 -12.60 11.71
N SER A 78 -12.54 -12.98 10.44
CA SER A 78 -13.83 -13.06 9.74
C SER A 78 -13.84 -14.22 8.74
N PRO A 79 -15.02 -14.60 8.20
CA PRO A 79 -15.11 -15.56 7.10
C PRO A 79 -14.27 -15.14 5.88
N GLU A 80 -14.19 -13.85 5.58
CA GLU A 80 -13.34 -13.30 4.52
C GLU A 80 -11.85 -13.52 4.82
N ALA A 81 -11.43 -13.39 6.08
CA ALA A 81 -10.05 -13.67 6.47
C ALA A 81 -9.67 -15.14 6.25
N VAL A 82 -10.58 -16.07 6.58
CA VAL A 82 -10.41 -17.50 6.30
C VAL A 82 -10.30 -17.73 4.79
N ALA A 83 -11.19 -17.12 4.00
CA ALA A 83 -11.16 -17.21 2.55
C ALA A 83 -9.84 -16.69 1.96
N THR A 84 -9.33 -15.55 2.45
CA THR A 84 -8.04 -15.00 2.04
C THR A 84 -6.89 -15.96 2.39
N ALA A 85 -6.86 -16.54 3.59
CA ALA A 85 -5.83 -17.52 3.97
C ALA A 85 -5.87 -18.78 3.07
N VAL A 86 -7.07 -19.30 2.75
CA VAL A 86 -7.26 -20.41 1.82
C VAL A 86 -6.74 -20.08 0.44
N ARG A 87 -7.13 -18.92 -0.11
CA ARG A 87 -6.68 -18.46 -1.43
C ARG A 87 -5.17 -18.27 -1.46
N ARG A 88 -4.56 -17.78 -0.38
CA ARG A 88 -3.11 -17.64 -0.23
C ARG A 88 -2.41 -19.01 -0.23
N SER A 89 -2.91 -19.98 0.51
CA SER A 89 -2.40 -21.36 0.52
C SER A 89 -2.43 -21.96 -0.88
N LEU A 90 -3.59 -21.98 -1.53
CA LEU A 90 -3.80 -22.55 -2.87
C LEU A 90 -2.96 -21.85 -3.95
N ALA A 91 -2.79 -20.53 -3.82
CA ALA A 91 -1.98 -19.74 -4.73
C ALA A 91 -0.46 -19.83 -4.47
N LYS A 92 -0.03 -20.54 -3.42
CA LYS A 92 1.36 -20.60 -2.97
C LYS A 92 1.94 -19.20 -2.72
N ALA A 93 1.14 -18.33 -2.13
CA ALA A 93 1.53 -16.97 -1.78
C ALA A 93 2.67 -16.98 -0.75
N THR A 94 3.53 -15.97 -0.81
CA THR A 94 4.63 -15.77 0.14
C THR A 94 4.24 -14.78 1.24
N SER A 95 4.98 -14.80 2.34
CA SER A 95 4.88 -13.89 3.48
C SER A 95 6.06 -12.91 3.50
N TRP A 96 6.08 -11.99 4.46
CA TRP A 96 7.19 -11.04 4.60
C TRP A 96 8.52 -11.73 4.92
N ASP A 97 8.51 -12.76 5.77
CA ASP A 97 9.68 -13.51 6.21
C ASP A 97 10.25 -14.46 5.15
N ALA A 98 9.56 -14.64 4.02
CA ALA A 98 10.05 -15.44 2.90
C ALA A 98 11.16 -14.77 2.08
N TYR A 99 11.57 -13.55 2.46
CA TYR A 99 12.46 -12.71 1.65
C TYR A 99 13.57 -12.05 2.47
N ASP A 100 14.76 -11.99 1.87
CA ASP A 100 15.87 -11.17 2.36
C ASP A 100 15.65 -9.70 1.95
N TRP A 101 14.91 -8.95 2.78
CA TRP A 101 14.56 -7.57 2.47
C TRP A 101 15.77 -6.64 2.43
N GLN A 102 15.69 -5.65 1.55
CA GLN A 102 16.61 -4.51 1.51
C GLN A 102 15.90 -3.21 1.88
N VAL A 103 16.64 -2.28 2.49
CA VAL A 103 16.20 -0.91 2.74
C VAL A 103 17.13 0.06 2.04
N ILE A 104 16.57 0.93 1.20
CA ILE A 104 17.25 2.11 0.68
C ILE A 104 16.67 3.35 1.37
N HIS A 105 17.54 4.20 1.90
CA HIS A 105 17.24 5.59 2.19
C HIS A 105 18.25 6.47 1.46
N SER A 106 17.95 6.75 0.19
CA SER A 106 18.71 7.70 -0.61
C SER A 106 18.23 9.11 -0.27
N GLY A 107 19.14 10.10 -0.29
CA GLY A 107 18.79 11.50 -0.08
C GLY A 107 17.75 12.05 -1.08
N SER A 108 17.48 13.35 -0.99
CA SER A 108 16.48 14.00 -1.83
C SER A 108 16.88 14.04 -3.31
N GLU A 109 15.94 13.75 -4.20
CA GLU A 109 16.10 13.76 -5.67
C GLU A 109 14.96 14.56 -6.33
N THR A 110 15.13 14.87 -7.62
CA THR A 110 14.09 15.57 -8.40
C THR A 110 12.83 14.72 -8.57
N PRO A 111 11.65 15.34 -8.79
CA PRO A 111 10.40 14.61 -8.89
C PRO A 111 10.38 13.52 -9.97
N GLN A 112 10.93 13.78 -11.15
CA GLN A 112 10.98 12.84 -12.26
C GLN A 112 11.92 11.67 -11.95
N MET A 113 13.08 11.96 -11.35
CA MET A 113 14.04 10.94 -10.94
C MET A 113 13.42 9.99 -9.92
N GLN A 114 12.68 10.52 -8.95
CA GLN A 114 11.99 9.70 -7.96
C GLN A 114 10.99 8.73 -8.60
N LEU A 115 10.20 9.22 -9.55
CA LEU A 115 9.21 8.39 -10.26
C LEU A 115 9.86 7.39 -11.22
N ALA A 116 10.99 7.74 -11.81
CA ALA A 116 11.76 6.83 -12.65
C ALA A 116 12.39 5.70 -11.84
N LEU A 117 12.97 6.01 -10.68
CA LEU A 117 13.52 5.02 -9.76
C LEU A 117 12.43 4.06 -9.24
N ASP A 118 11.22 4.55 -8.97
CA ASP A 118 10.06 3.71 -8.63
C ASP A 118 9.80 2.65 -9.73
N GLU A 119 9.85 3.03 -11.00
CA GLU A 119 9.66 2.10 -12.11
C GLU A 119 10.83 1.12 -12.27
N VAL A 120 12.07 1.62 -12.24
CA VAL A 120 13.28 0.78 -12.38
C VAL A 120 13.34 -0.27 -11.28
N LEU A 121 13.23 0.13 -10.02
CA LEU A 121 13.37 -0.80 -8.90
C LEU A 121 12.23 -1.83 -8.85
N ALA A 122 11.01 -1.43 -9.23
CA ALA A 122 9.92 -2.39 -9.42
C ALA A 122 10.22 -3.39 -10.55
N ILE A 123 10.84 -2.93 -11.65
CA ILE A 123 11.24 -3.81 -12.75
C ILE A 123 12.33 -4.79 -12.30
N GLU A 124 13.40 -4.30 -11.68
CA GLU A 124 14.53 -5.12 -11.22
C GLU A 124 14.09 -6.19 -10.21
N VAL A 125 13.16 -5.87 -9.30
CA VAL A 125 12.59 -6.87 -8.37
C VAL A 125 11.73 -7.90 -9.10
N GLY A 126 10.87 -7.47 -10.04
CA GLY A 126 10.03 -8.40 -10.80
C GLY A 126 10.84 -9.35 -11.68
N GLU A 127 11.98 -8.89 -12.19
CA GLU A 127 12.89 -9.69 -13.00
C GLU A 127 13.90 -10.50 -12.15
N GLY A 128 13.81 -10.43 -10.81
CA GLY A 128 14.62 -11.22 -9.89
C GLY A 128 16.09 -10.81 -9.82
N ARG A 129 16.45 -9.63 -10.34
CA ARG A 129 17.82 -9.08 -10.27
C ARG A 129 18.07 -8.28 -9.00
N ARG A 130 17.01 -7.82 -8.35
CA ARG A 130 17.04 -7.13 -7.06
C ARG A 130 16.18 -7.88 -6.04
N ALA A 131 16.66 -7.94 -4.80
CA ALA A 131 15.85 -8.45 -3.69
C ALA A 131 14.66 -7.51 -3.38
N PRO A 132 13.57 -8.01 -2.78
CA PRO A 132 12.46 -7.17 -2.34
C PRO A 132 12.96 -6.01 -1.47
N THR A 133 12.47 -4.81 -1.75
CA THR A 133 13.08 -3.58 -1.25
C THR A 133 12.03 -2.62 -0.70
N LEU A 134 12.25 -2.12 0.51
CA LEU A 134 11.66 -0.88 1.00
C LEU A 134 12.60 0.28 0.61
N ARG A 135 12.06 1.32 0.02
CA ARG A 135 12.76 2.57 -0.25
C ARG A 135 12.05 3.69 0.47
N VAL A 136 12.72 4.40 1.35
CA VAL A 136 12.24 5.65 1.94
C VAL A 136 12.97 6.80 1.25
N TRP A 137 12.23 7.82 0.80
CA TRP A 137 12.79 8.84 -0.07
C TRP A 137 12.06 10.19 0.07
N GLU A 138 12.78 11.24 -0.32
CA GLU A 138 12.40 12.64 -0.08
C GLU A 138 12.52 13.47 -1.38
N TRP A 139 11.81 14.58 -1.43
CA TRP A 139 11.76 15.47 -2.60
C TRP A 139 12.53 16.75 -2.28
N ASN A 140 13.41 17.18 -3.19
CA ASN A 140 14.13 18.46 -3.08
C ASN A 140 13.36 19.64 -3.70
N GLU A 141 12.34 19.36 -4.52
CA GLU A 141 11.59 20.35 -5.29
C GLU A 141 10.07 20.12 -5.14
N PRO A 142 9.25 21.18 -5.19
CA PRO A 142 7.80 21.07 -5.11
C PRO A 142 7.19 20.51 -6.41
N ALA A 143 6.24 19.60 -6.28
CA ALA A 143 5.58 18.97 -7.42
C ALA A 143 4.12 18.59 -7.16
N VAL A 144 3.34 18.58 -8.24
CA VAL A 144 2.04 17.93 -8.31
C VAL A 144 2.22 16.60 -9.03
N VAL A 145 2.02 15.51 -8.31
CA VAL A 145 2.15 14.15 -8.85
C VAL A 145 0.77 13.62 -9.21
N ILE A 146 0.46 13.52 -10.51
CA ILE A 146 -0.80 12.97 -10.99
C ILE A 146 -0.71 11.46 -11.24
N GLY A 147 -1.82 10.76 -11.02
CA GLY A 147 -1.94 9.32 -11.28
C GLY A 147 -1.92 8.99 -12.76
N SER A 148 -1.59 7.75 -13.11
CA SER A 148 -1.41 7.29 -14.50
C SER A 148 -2.62 7.50 -15.41
N PHE A 149 -3.84 7.54 -14.85
CA PHE A 149 -5.10 7.69 -15.59
C PHE A 149 -5.73 9.08 -15.49
N GLN A 150 -5.10 10.01 -14.76
CA GLN A 150 -5.67 11.33 -14.53
C GLN A 150 -5.38 12.30 -15.68
N SER A 151 -6.28 13.25 -15.89
CA SER A 151 -6.09 14.36 -16.84
C SER A 151 -5.44 15.55 -16.14
N VAL A 152 -4.28 16.01 -16.62
CA VAL A 152 -3.60 17.21 -16.09
C VAL A 152 -4.57 18.39 -15.97
N LYS A 153 -5.36 18.64 -17.02
CA LYS A 153 -6.31 19.76 -17.09
C LYS A 153 -7.43 19.65 -16.05
N ASN A 154 -7.82 18.44 -15.66
CA ASN A 154 -8.90 18.24 -14.70
C ASN A 154 -8.40 18.33 -13.26
N GLU A 155 -7.15 17.95 -13.01
CA GLU A 155 -6.59 17.83 -11.66
C GLU A 155 -5.79 19.05 -11.21
N VAL A 156 -5.19 19.79 -12.14
CA VAL A 156 -4.20 20.83 -11.82
C VAL A 156 -4.58 22.17 -12.42
N ASP A 157 -4.47 23.21 -11.60
CA ASP A 157 -4.44 24.58 -12.08
C ASP A 157 -3.00 24.94 -12.47
N LEU A 158 -2.70 24.88 -13.78
CA LEU A 158 -1.34 25.07 -14.27
C LEU A 158 -0.81 26.49 -14.06
N GLU A 159 -1.69 27.49 -14.01
CA GLU A 159 -1.30 28.88 -13.74
C GLU A 159 -0.85 29.03 -12.29
N ASN A 160 -1.63 28.50 -11.33
CA ASN A 160 -1.23 28.51 -9.93
C ASN A 160 -0.04 27.58 -9.66
N ALA A 161 0.04 26.42 -10.31
CA ALA A 161 1.20 25.55 -10.20
C ALA A 161 2.49 26.28 -10.60
N ALA A 162 2.49 26.93 -11.76
CA ALA A 162 3.63 27.73 -12.23
C ALA A 162 3.92 28.92 -11.29
N LYS A 163 2.89 29.63 -10.83
CA LYS A 163 3.01 30.75 -9.88
C LYS A 163 3.69 30.34 -8.58
N TYR A 164 3.37 29.17 -8.05
CA TYR A 164 3.93 28.65 -6.81
C TYR A 164 5.17 27.76 -7.01
N GLY A 165 5.65 27.62 -8.24
CA GLY A 165 6.86 26.85 -8.58
C GLY A 165 6.68 25.34 -8.58
N PHE A 166 5.44 24.84 -8.63
CA PHE A 166 5.16 23.40 -8.67
C PHE A 166 5.30 22.85 -10.09
N GLU A 167 6.14 21.82 -10.23
CA GLU A 167 6.20 21.04 -11.45
C GLU A 167 5.08 19.99 -11.50
N VAL A 168 4.52 19.71 -12.67
CA VAL A 168 3.52 18.64 -12.84
C VAL A 168 4.19 17.40 -13.40
N VAL A 169 4.19 16.32 -12.63
CA VAL A 169 4.78 15.02 -13.00
C VAL A 169 3.74 13.91 -12.92
N ARG A 170 3.96 12.83 -13.69
CA ARG A 170 3.03 11.68 -13.75
C ARG A 170 3.72 10.40 -13.30
N ARG A 171 3.11 9.72 -12.32
CA ARG A 171 3.56 8.40 -11.83
C ARG A 171 2.95 7.25 -12.64
N ILE A 172 3.56 6.06 -12.55
CA ILE A 172 3.09 4.85 -13.25
C ILE A 172 1.91 4.15 -12.56
N SER A 173 1.67 4.46 -11.29
CA SER A 173 0.54 3.94 -10.50
C SER A 173 -0.71 4.79 -10.68
N GLY A 174 -1.87 4.21 -10.38
CA GLY A 174 -3.15 4.92 -10.36
C GLY A 174 -3.33 5.79 -9.11
N GLY A 175 -4.57 6.19 -8.84
CA GLY A 175 -4.94 7.03 -7.69
C GLY A 175 -5.02 8.52 -8.00
N GLY A 176 -5.34 9.32 -6.98
CA GLY A 176 -5.55 10.76 -7.11
C GLY A 176 -4.27 11.59 -7.25
N ALA A 177 -4.42 12.89 -7.48
CA ALA A 177 -3.30 13.82 -7.56
C ALA A 177 -2.76 14.10 -6.15
N MET A 178 -1.43 14.20 -6.03
CA MET A 178 -0.74 14.51 -4.78
C MET A 178 -0.06 15.87 -4.89
N PHE A 179 -0.20 16.70 -3.86
CA PHE A 179 0.51 17.96 -3.72
C PHE A 179 1.70 17.74 -2.79
N MET A 180 2.91 17.99 -3.30
CA MET A 180 4.17 17.71 -2.62
C MET A 180 4.97 19.00 -2.57
N ASP A 181 5.00 19.69 -1.43
CA ASP A 181 5.94 20.82 -1.26
C ASP A 181 7.33 20.28 -0.89
N ALA A 182 8.39 21.02 -1.21
CA ALA A 182 9.74 20.61 -0.87
C ALA A 182 9.87 20.43 0.65
N ASN A 183 10.50 19.33 1.06
CA ASN A 183 10.71 18.99 2.46
C ASN A 183 9.44 18.78 3.34
N SER A 184 8.25 18.66 2.73
CA SER A 184 6.96 18.64 3.45
C SER A 184 6.34 17.24 3.60
N VAL A 185 7.02 16.20 3.12
CA VAL A 185 6.49 14.84 3.04
C VAL A 185 7.52 13.79 3.44
N VAL A 186 7.03 12.63 3.85
CA VAL A 186 7.77 11.38 3.97
C VAL A 186 7.15 10.40 2.98
N THR A 187 7.94 9.90 2.02
CA THR A 187 7.46 8.95 1.02
C THR A 187 8.19 7.63 1.19
N TYR A 188 7.47 6.52 1.04
CA TYR A 188 8.08 5.20 0.91
C TYR A 188 7.49 4.44 -0.26
N SER A 189 8.30 3.52 -0.81
CA SER A 189 7.92 2.57 -1.83
C SER A 189 8.38 1.17 -1.42
N ILE A 190 7.54 0.18 -1.66
CA ILE A 190 7.81 -1.25 -1.48
C ILE A 190 7.76 -1.86 -2.87
N TYR A 191 8.85 -2.50 -3.26
CA TYR A 191 8.95 -3.29 -4.48
C TYR A 191 9.09 -4.75 -4.08
N ALA A 192 8.13 -5.58 -4.45
CA ALA A 192 8.10 -6.98 -4.05
C ALA A 192 7.57 -7.88 -5.18
N PRO A 193 7.88 -9.18 -5.17
CA PRO A 193 7.21 -10.15 -6.02
C PRO A 193 5.71 -10.16 -5.76
N ALA A 194 4.90 -10.32 -6.82
CA ALA A 194 3.44 -10.35 -6.74
C ALA A 194 2.92 -11.50 -5.84
N ALA A 195 3.73 -12.55 -5.66
CA ALA A 195 3.46 -13.66 -4.74
C ALA A 195 3.18 -13.18 -3.30
N LEU A 196 3.77 -12.06 -2.86
CA LEU A 196 3.59 -11.51 -1.51
C LEU A 196 2.11 -11.13 -1.24
N VAL A 197 1.41 -10.64 -2.26
CA VAL A 197 0.01 -10.18 -2.18
C VAL A 197 -0.96 -11.10 -2.93
N GLN A 198 -0.48 -12.26 -3.39
CA GLN A 198 -1.29 -13.19 -4.15
C GLN A 198 -2.38 -13.79 -3.25
N GLY A 199 -3.57 -13.99 -3.81
CA GLY A 199 -4.73 -14.47 -3.06
C GLY A 199 -5.48 -13.41 -2.25
N MET A 200 -4.95 -12.19 -2.12
CA MET A 200 -5.62 -11.05 -1.48
C MET A 200 -6.48 -10.26 -2.46
N THR A 201 -7.56 -9.64 -1.96
CA THR A 201 -8.25 -8.57 -2.69
C THR A 201 -7.34 -7.33 -2.80
N PHE A 202 -7.70 -6.36 -3.65
CA PHE A 202 -6.95 -5.10 -3.71
C PHE A 202 -6.97 -4.36 -2.36
N ALA A 203 -8.13 -4.30 -1.69
CA ALA A 203 -8.26 -3.59 -0.41
C ALA A 203 -7.42 -4.26 0.69
N ASP A 204 -7.39 -5.60 0.71
CA ASP A 204 -6.55 -6.36 1.64
C ASP A 204 -5.07 -6.16 1.34
N SER A 205 -4.67 -6.10 0.06
CA SER A 205 -3.26 -5.87 -0.29
C SER A 205 -2.77 -4.48 0.10
N TYR A 206 -3.61 -3.45 0.07
CA TYR A 206 -3.26 -2.14 0.63
C TYR A 206 -3.04 -2.21 2.14
N ALA A 207 -4.02 -2.77 2.86
CA ALA A 207 -3.95 -2.88 4.32
C ALA A 207 -2.72 -3.71 4.77
N TYR A 208 -2.47 -4.84 4.11
CA TYR A 208 -1.33 -5.71 4.38
C TYR A 208 0.01 -5.02 4.17
N LEU A 209 0.14 -4.22 3.10
CA LEU A 209 1.38 -3.50 2.78
C LEU A 209 1.58 -2.22 3.62
N ASP A 210 0.53 -1.69 4.23
CA ASP A 210 0.57 -0.51 5.12
C ASP A 210 0.70 -0.86 6.62
N GLU A 211 0.51 -2.12 7.01
CA GLU A 211 0.49 -2.52 8.44
C GLU A 211 1.80 -2.18 9.18
N TRP A 212 2.95 -2.33 8.52
CA TRP A 212 4.25 -2.01 9.11
C TRP A 212 4.39 -0.50 9.40
N VAL A 213 3.89 0.36 8.50
CA VAL A 213 3.99 1.81 8.68
C VAL A 213 3.00 2.28 9.75
N ILE A 214 1.83 1.65 9.83
CA ILE A 214 0.88 1.88 10.92
C ILE A 214 1.51 1.52 12.27
N THR A 215 2.22 0.39 12.35
CA THR A 215 2.98 0.00 13.53
C THR A 215 4.05 1.03 13.87
N GLY A 216 4.79 1.52 12.87
CA GLY A 216 5.81 2.55 13.05
C GLY A 216 5.24 3.87 13.57
N LEU A 217 4.12 4.33 12.99
CA LEU A 217 3.42 5.54 13.43
C LEU A 217 2.88 5.40 14.87
N LYS A 218 2.35 4.23 15.25
CA LYS A 218 1.93 3.94 16.63
C LYS A 218 3.09 4.02 17.62
N SER A 219 4.28 3.56 17.23
CA SER A 219 5.48 3.69 18.06
C SER A 219 5.91 5.15 18.28
N LEU A 220 5.48 6.07 17.41
CA LEU A 220 5.68 7.53 17.53
C LEU A 220 4.56 8.23 18.30
N GLY A 221 3.62 7.49 18.89
CA GLY A 221 2.48 8.04 19.63
C GLY A 221 1.31 8.50 18.76
N ILE A 222 1.32 8.18 17.47
CA ILE A 222 0.20 8.43 16.57
C ILE A 222 -0.70 7.20 16.56
N ASP A 223 -1.94 7.31 17.05
CA ASP A 223 -2.94 6.25 16.90
C ASP A 223 -3.45 6.18 15.45
N ALA A 224 -2.58 5.66 14.58
CA ALA A 224 -2.80 5.52 13.14
C ALA A 224 -3.62 4.26 12.85
N PHE A 225 -4.47 4.35 11.85
CA PHE A 225 -5.24 3.22 11.34
C PHE A 225 -5.42 3.32 9.82
N TYR A 226 -5.60 2.16 9.20
CA TYR A 226 -5.95 2.05 7.80
C TYR A 226 -7.42 2.44 7.59
N GLN A 227 -7.67 3.30 6.62
CA GLN A 227 -9.00 3.64 6.13
C GLN A 227 -9.10 3.22 4.66
N PRO A 228 -9.93 2.21 4.32
CA PRO A 228 -10.11 1.78 2.94
C PRO A 228 -10.50 2.93 2.01
N LEU A 229 -10.04 2.96 0.76
CA LEU A 229 -9.27 1.90 0.09
C LEU A 229 -7.74 1.96 0.32
N ASN A 230 -7.19 3.10 0.74
CA ASN A 230 -5.75 3.33 0.67
C ASN A 230 -5.28 4.51 1.54
N ASP A 231 -6.10 4.96 2.49
CA ASP A 231 -5.77 6.09 3.35
C ASP A 231 -5.15 5.61 4.66
N ILE A 232 -4.11 6.29 5.12
CA ILE A 232 -3.57 6.15 6.47
C ILE A 232 -4.03 7.37 7.25
N SER A 233 -4.76 7.15 8.34
CA SER A 233 -5.43 8.23 9.10
C SER A 233 -5.21 8.08 10.60
N SER A 234 -5.44 9.16 11.34
CA SER A 234 -5.61 9.16 12.79
C SER A 234 -6.95 9.80 13.16
N ALA A 235 -7.27 9.81 14.45
CA ALA A 235 -8.45 10.52 14.96
C ALA A 235 -8.44 12.03 14.63
N LYS A 236 -7.27 12.62 14.36
CA LYS A 236 -7.12 14.05 14.06
C LYS A 236 -7.30 14.36 12.57
N GLY A 237 -7.10 13.38 11.68
CA GLY A 237 -7.14 13.62 10.25
C GLY A 237 -6.45 12.57 9.40
N LYS A 238 -6.48 12.79 8.09
CA LYS A 238 -5.71 11.97 7.14
C LYS A 238 -4.22 12.31 7.27
N ILE A 239 -3.38 11.29 7.37
CA ILE A 239 -1.91 11.43 7.41
C ILE A 239 -1.34 11.30 6.01
N GLY A 240 -1.81 10.30 5.27
CA GLY A 240 -1.26 9.97 3.96
C GLY A 240 -2.16 9.04 3.16
N GLY A 241 -1.70 8.67 1.98
CA GLY A 241 -2.39 7.73 1.13
C GLY A 241 -1.42 6.94 0.26
N ALA A 242 -1.79 5.68 0.01
CA ALA A 242 -1.01 4.75 -0.79
C ALA A 242 -1.54 4.65 -2.22
N ALA A 243 -0.71 4.17 -3.13
CA ALA A 243 -1.11 3.70 -4.44
C ALA A 243 -0.31 2.45 -4.83
N GLN A 244 -0.92 1.59 -5.64
CA GLN A 244 -0.30 0.35 -6.09
C GLN A 244 -0.25 0.26 -7.61
N LYS A 245 0.76 -0.45 -8.10
CA LYS A 245 0.87 -0.93 -9.47
C LYS A 245 1.33 -2.39 -9.44
N ARG A 246 0.57 -3.27 -10.08
CA ARG A 246 1.04 -4.62 -10.42
C ARG A 246 1.63 -4.56 -11.83
N LEU A 247 2.88 -4.95 -11.98
CA LEU A 247 3.60 -4.93 -13.25
C LEU A 247 3.50 -6.30 -13.93
N GLY A 248 3.52 -6.31 -15.26
CA GLY A 248 3.40 -7.54 -16.06
C GLY A 248 4.59 -8.49 -15.90
N ASN A 249 5.72 -8.00 -15.37
CA ASN A 249 6.91 -8.79 -15.07
C ASN A 249 6.83 -9.52 -13.72
N GLY A 250 5.72 -9.45 -13.00
CA GLY A 250 5.54 -10.17 -11.73
C GLY A 250 5.90 -9.39 -10.47
N ALA A 251 6.18 -8.09 -10.55
CA ALA A 251 6.31 -7.23 -9.38
C ALA A 251 4.98 -6.57 -8.95
N VAL A 252 4.88 -6.30 -7.65
CA VAL A 252 3.98 -5.29 -7.08
C VAL A 252 4.82 -4.13 -6.57
N MET A 253 4.46 -2.92 -7.00
CA MET A 253 4.92 -1.68 -6.42
C MET A 253 3.80 -1.11 -5.56
N HIS A 254 4.11 -0.80 -4.31
CA HIS A 254 3.22 -0.11 -3.38
C HIS A 254 3.96 1.08 -2.79
N HIS A 255 3.43 2.27 -2.96
CA HIS A 255 4.05 3.46 -2.40
C HIS A 255 3.02 4.30 -1.65
N ALA A 256 3.48 5.04 -0.65
CA ALA A 256 2.64 5.97 0.04
C ALA A 256 3.38 7.26 0.35
N THR A 257 2.61 8.34 0.31
CA THR A 257 3.06 9.65 0.77
C THR A 257 2.34 9.96 2.07
N LEU A 258 3.13 10.26 3.10
CA LEU A 258 2.68 10.79 4.37
C LEU A 258 2.98 12.29 4.42
N SER A 259 1.98 13.11 4.74
CA SER A 259 2.15 14.53 4.95
C SER A 259 2.96 14.75 6.24
N TYR A 260 4.14 15.36 6.12
CA TYR A 260 4.94 15.77 7.28
C TYR A 260 4.58 17.20 7.71
N ASP A 261 4.44 18.09 6.74
CA ASP A 261 3.93 19.46 6.87
C ASP A 261 3.08 19.79 5.62
N MET A 262 2.25 20.83 5.66
CA MET A 262 1.47 21.20 4.47
C MET A 262 0.91 22.63 4.51
N ASP A 263 1.05 23.35 3.40
CA ASP A 263 0.32 24.58 3.14
C ASP A 263 -1.02 24.27 2.44
N GLY A 264 -2.08 24.15 3.23
CA GLY A 264 -3.41 23.82 2.73
C GLY A 264 -4.00 24.89 1.80
N GLU A 265 -3.62 26.16 1.96
CA GLU A 265 -4.12 27.25 1.10
C GLU A 265 -3.49 27.20 -0.29
N LYS A 266 -2.20 26.90 -0.39
CA LYS A 266 -1.55 26.65 -1.69
C LYS A 266 -2.11 25.40 -2.35
N MET A 267 -2.29 24.32 -1.59
CA MET A 267 -2.81 23.06 -2.13
C MET A 267 -4.16 23.25 -2.83
N VAL A 268 -5.12 23.94 -2.21
CA VAL A 268 -6.46 24.15 -2.81
C VAL A 268 -6.46 25.11 -4.00
N GLN A 269 -5.40 25.91 -4.16
CA GLN A 269 -5.22 26.78 -5.34
C GLN A 269 -4.57 26.04 -6.51
N VAL A 270 -3.66 25.10 -6.21
CA VAL A 270 -2.91 24.33 -7.20
C VAL A 270 -3.71 23.11 -7.68
N LEU A 271 -4.37 22.39 -6.77
CA LEU A 271 -5.19 21.24 -7.11
C LEU A 271 -6.62 21.65 -7.41
N ARG A 272 -7.15 21.17 -8.53
CA ARG A 272 -8.57 21.26 -8.88
C ARG A 272 -9.33 20.17 -8.15
N ILE A 273 -9.57 20.37 -6.86
CA ILE A 273 -10.28 19.39 -6.04
C ILE A 273 -11.75 19.34 -6.47
N GLY A 274 -12.07 18.36 -7.32
CA GLY A 274 -13.41 17.84 -7.63
C GLY A 274 -14.55 18.86 -7.72
N ARG A 275 -14.66 19.59 -8.85
CA ARG A 275 -15.93 20.28 -9.19
C ARG A 275 -17.12 19.29 -9.32
N GLU A 276 -16.87 18.01 -9.59
CA GLU A 276 -17.90 16.96 -9.67
C GLU A 276 -18.36 16.41 -8.32
N LYS A 277 -17.58 16.57 -7.23
CA LYS A 277 -18.05 16.27 -5.85
C LYS A 277 -18.70 17.48 -5.17
N MET A 278 -18.69 18.64 -5.84
CA MET A 278 -19.26 19.88 -5.30
C MET A 278 -20.75 20.09 -5.62
N SER A 279 -21.38 19.25 -6.45
CA SER A 279 -22.82 19.34 -6.70
C SER A 279 -23.70 18.65 -5.67
N ASP A 280 -23.13 17.92 -4.70
CA ASP A 280 -23.85 17.38 -3.55
C ASP A 280 -23.04 17.62 -2.26
N LYS A 281 -23.52 18.60 -1.48
CA LYS A 281 -23.01 19.03 -0.15
C LYS A 281 -21.77 19.93 -0.21
N GLY A 282 -22.05 21.23 -0.04
CA GLY A 282 -21.11 22.34 -0.26
C GLY A 282 -19.82 22.31 0.56
N THR A 283 -18.79 22.91 -0.03
CA THR A 283 -17.60 23.64 0.52
C THR A 283 -16.86 23.13 1.78
N LYS A 284 -17.27 22.02 2.41
CA LYS A 284 -16.67 21.45 3.63
C LYS A 284 -15.99 20.09 3.40
N SER A 285 -16.03 19.52 2.19
CA SER A 285 -15.59 18.13 1.93
C SER A 285 -14.24 17.95 1.22
N ALA A 286 -13.63 19.01 0.67
CA ALA A 286 -12.33 18.93 0.00
C ALA A 286 -11.15 18.90 0.99
N ALA A 287 -11.31 19.57 2.13
CA ALA A 287 -10.39 19.50 3.27
C ALA A 287 -10.94 18.53 4.32
N LYS A 288 -11.02 17.22 4.01
CA LYS A 288 -10.80 16.23 5.08
C LYS A 288 -9.50 16.68 5.73
N ARG A 289 -9.53 17.17 6.99
CA ARG A 289 -8.36 17.75 7.67
C ARG A 289 -7.19 16.79 7.48
N VAL A 290 -6.26 17.16 6.61
CA VAL A 290 -4.95 16.53 6.59
C VAL A 290 -4.30 17.04 7.86
N ASP A 291 -3.86 16.13 8.72
CA ASP A 291 -3.15 16.50 9.94
C ASP A 291 -1.73 15.97 9.84
N PRO A 292 -0.75 16.83 9.51
CA PRO A 292 0.60 16.39 9.20
C PRO A 292 1.31 15.71 10.38
N LEU A 293 2.30 14.87 10.09
CA LEU A 293 3.05 14.16 11.14
C LEU A 293 3.72 15.11 12.15
N ARG A 294 4.17 16.29 11.68
CA ARG A 294 4.80 17.30 12.54
C ARG A 294 3.84 17.86 13.59
N SER A 295 2.58 18.13 13.25
CA SER A 295 1.58 18.63 14.22
C SER A 295 1.18 17.56 15.24
N GLN A 296 1.27 16.28 14.86
CA GLN A 296 0.89 15.16 15.72
C GLN A 296 2.00 14.74 16.69
N THR A 297 3.25 14.78 16.25
CA THR A 297 4.41 14.26 17.01
C THR A 297 5.30 15.35 17.59
N GLY A 298 5.40 16.51 16.94
CA GLY A 298 6.41 17.53 17.22
C GLY A 298 7.84 17.14 16.84
N LEU A 299 8.06 15.95 16.26
CA LEU A 299 9.39 15.42 15.97
C LEU A 299 9.95 15.95 14.64
N PRO A 300 11.29 16.04 14.51
CA PRO A 300 11.93 16.29 13.23
C PRO A 300 11.63 15.18 12.22
N ARG A 301 11.52 15.54 10.94
CA ARG A 301 11.25 14.58 9.86
C ARG A 301 12.23 13.40 9.82
N ALA A 302 13.52 13.67 10.01
CA ALA A 302 14.56 12.63 10.00
C ALA A 302 14.32 11.57 11.08
N GLU A 303 13.92 11.97 12.29
CA GLU A 303 13.64 11.03 13.38
C GLU A 303 12.42 10.14 13.09
N ILE A 304 11.42 10.68 12.40
CA ILE A 304 10.27 9.91 11.93
C ILE A 304 10.73 8.87 10.90
N ILE A 305 11.53 9.29 9.91
CA ILE A 305 12.09 8.38 8.88
C ILE A 305 12.91 7.27 9.53
N ASP A 306 13.82 7.61 10.45
CA ASP A 306 14.65 6.65 11.17
C ASP A 306 13.79 5.63 11.94
N ARG A 307 12.72 6.09 12.58
CA ARG A 307 11.78 5.19 13.29
C ARG A 307 11.05 4.26 12.33
N LEU A 308 10.58 4.77 11.18
CA LEU A 308 9.89 3.94 10.19
C LEU A 308 10.83 2.87 9.63
N ILE A 309 12.06 3.24 9.26
CA ILE A 309 13.08 2.30 8.80
C ILE A 309 13.38 1.25 9.88
N ALA A 310 13.63 1.69 11.12
CA ALA A 310 13.90 0.79 12.24
C ALA A 310 12.73 -0.17 12.52
N THR A 311 11.48 0.28 12.32
CA THR A 311 10.29 -0.56 12.47
C THR A 311 10.27 -1.65 11.41
N PHE A 312 10.45 -1.29 10.13
CA PHE A 312 10.48 -2.26 9.04
C PHE A 312 11.62 -3.28 9.21
N THR A 313 12.83 -2.81 9.54
CA THR A 313 13.98 -3.66 9.82
C THR A 313 13.74 -4.58 11.02
N GLY A 314 13.13 -4.08 12.10
CA GLY A 314 12.82 -4.89 13.28
C GLY A 314 11.77 -5.97 13.02
N LEU A 315 10.79 -5.70 12.14
CA LEU A 315 9.76 -6.65 11.77
C LEU A 315 10.26 -7.72 10.79
N TYR A 316 11.09 -7.35 9.82
CA TYR A 316 11.38 -8.20 8.65
C TYR A 316 12.87 -8.43 8.37
N GLY A 317 13.77 -8.01 9.26
CA GLY A 317 15.21 -8.31 9.17
C GLY A 317 15.93 -7.62 8.00
N ALA A 318 15.41 -6.49 7.52
CA ALA A 318 15.90 -5.86 6.29
C ALA A 318 17.32 -5.29 6.40
N THR A 319 18.13 -5.46 5.35
CA THR A 319 19.53 -5.02 5.27
C THR A 319 19.68 -3.70 4.50
N PRO A 320 20.62 -2.80 4.88
CA PRO A 320 20.89 -1.59 4.10
C PRO A 320 21.34 -1.90 2.67
N SER A 321 20.86 -1.11 1.71
CA SER A 321 21.21 -1.19 0.30
C SER A 321 21.22 0.21 -0.33
N GLU A 322 21.77 0.32 -1.54
CA GLU A 322 21.85 1.56 -2.30
C GLU A 322 21.24 1.37 -3.70
N ILE A 323 20.99 2.49 -4.38
CA ILE A 323 20.66 2.50 -5.80
C ILE A 323 21.97 2.27 -6.56
N THR A 324 22.03 1.23 -7.39
CA THR A 324 23.25 0.93 -8.14
C THR A 324 23.48 1.95 -9.25
N PRO A 325 24.73 2.11 -9.74
CA PRO A 325 25.00 2.96 -10.90
C PRO A 325 24.17 2.57 -12.14
N GLU A 326 23.93 1.29 -12.35
CA GLU A 326 23.13 0.77 -13.47
C GLU A 326 21.65 1.14 -13.32
N GLU A 327 21.07 0.95 -12.12
CA GLU A 327 19.69 1.37 -11.82
C GLU A 327 19.52 2.87 -11.99
N ARG A 328 20.51 3.67 -11.54
CA ARG A 328 20.51 5.11 -11.73
C ARG A 328 20.56 5.49 -13.20
N ALA A 329 21.45 4.89 -14.00
CA ALA A 329 21.55 5.17 -15.43
C ALA A 329 20.25 4.82 -16.18
N GLN A 330 19.60 3.72 -15.82
CA GLN A 330 18.29 3.36 -16.35
C GLN A 330 17.22 4.39 -15.97
N ALA A 331 17.22 4.87 -14.73
CA ALA A 331 16.28 5.89 -14.27
C ALA A 331 16.50 7.23 -14.99
N GLU A 332 17.75 7.67 -15.18
CA GLU A 332 18.10 8.86 -15.96
C GLU A 332 17.61 8.76 -17.40
N GLU A 333 17.76 7.60 -18.02
CA GLU A 333 17.25 7.36 -19.37
C GLU A 333 15.71 7.40 -19.41
N LEU A 334 15.02 6.86 -18.41
CA LEU A 334 13.56 6.98 -18.29
C LEU A 334 13.13 8.42 -18.02
N VAL A 335 13.89 9.21 -17.27
CA VAL A 335 13.63 10.65 -17.10
C VAL A 335 13.66 11.35 -18.46
N ARG A 336 14.70 11.09 -19.26
CA ARG A 336 14.88 11.69 -20.59
C ARG A 336 13.83 11.26 -21.62
N THR A 337 13.47 9.97 -21.61
CA THR A 337 12.63 9.37 -22.65
C THR A 337 11.15 9.27 -22.29
N LYS A 338 10.81 9.44 -21.01
CA LYS A 338 9.46 9.25 -20.50
C LYS A 338 9.05 10.29 -19.46
N PHE A 339 9.66 10.30 -18.27
CA PHE A 339 9.10 11.07 -17.14
C PHE A 339 9.14 12.60 -17.30
N SER A 340 10.01 13.11 -18.18
CA SER A 340 10.07 14.54 -18.53
C SER A 340 9.40 14.87 -19.87
N THR A 341 8.79 13.90 -20.56
CA THR A 341 8.23 14.14 -21.89
C THR A 341 6.80 14.69 -21.79
N PRO A 342 6.44 15.69 -22.62
CA PRO A 342 5.06 16.19 -22.68
C PRO A 342 4.04 15.10 -23.01
N GLU A 343 4.43 14.09 -23.80
CA GLU A 343 3.60 12.95 -24.18
C GLU A 343 3.22 12.10 -22.96
N TRP A 344 4.17 11.85 -22.06
CA TRP A 344 3.90 11.10 -20.83
C TRP A 344 3.07 11.94 -19.85
N ILE A 345 3.50 13.17 -19.58
CA ILE A 345 2.82 14.06 -18.62
C ILE A 345 1.39 14.34 -19.08
N GLY A 346 1.20 14.65 -20.37
CA GLY A 346 -0.10 14.96 -20.98
C GLY A 346 -0.97 13.75 -21.33
N ARG A 347 -0.51 12.52 -21.09
CA ARG A 347 -1.25 11.30 -21.45
C ARG A 347 -2.66 11.27 -20.84
N VAL A 348 -3.66 11.08 -21.69
CA VAL A 348 -5.02 10.73 -21.28
C VAL A 348 -5.31 9.34 -21.87
N PRO A 349 -5.45 8.30 -21.04
CA PRO A 349 -5.67 6.93 -21.51
C PRO A 349 -6.99 6.73 -22.25
#